data_AF-F8Q1D9-F1
#
_entry.id   AF-F8Q1D9-F1
#
_cell.length_a   1.000
_cell.length_b   1.000
_cell.length_c   1.000
_cell.angle_alpha   90.00
_cell.angle_beta   90.00
_cell.angle_gamma   90.00
#
_symmetry.space_group_name_H-M   'P 1'
#
loop_
_entity.id
_entity.type
_entity.pdbx_description
1 polymer ?
#
loop_
_entity_poly.entity_id
_entity_poly.type
_entity_poly.pdbx_seq_one_letter_code
_entity_poly.pdbx_strand_id
1 'polypeptide(L)'
;EIEDDASPTKSASSGRPSTEELQPLEVRRPTSQDLTDFSGQTSRRVFSRSFKHANQTDPKGNATFLTEWSFGLARDRLVQVITDIQPFEPYWEELDCIDLSKRTLESVARLKEFLPKLDSLTLGVPGTVRTLSVASNLLTGVTSFSHLLNLENLDVSNNDIDSLSQLQCLRHLRELRADGNKLSSLDGLHKLDGLVKLSLQHNKIEAVDFSECYWSRLEMLNLSHNRLNSIIGLTSLSAVVALNIDNNSLGELDPGGSMPRMRILRVSANRLQRLNVAPFPNLRTLYADNNSLGTLVRAERLAKLENLSMRNQSCRDFHLSSRSVRDVKRLYLSGNKLRREFIEEPCYNLVYLEVAACRLTSLPREFGRLSPNLRVLNLNYNFLEEAGGLEGLTRLKKLTIIGSRLKGTKGLVRILQRMPDVEMLDFSRMNPCTLGWYLPLLVKDVPGALQPSENKGGGGGVVRGERRGEYSWQELDSKFRRDLPDEAYVGRLGYRGLVMRGCPRIRMLDGVEVSEKERTKANDLLEGIKGKRRGVTR
;
A
#
# COMPACT_ATOMS: atom_id res chain seq x y z
N GLU A 1 23.94 -25.87 58.96
CA GLU A 1 24.13 -27.10 58.16
C GLU A 1 23.91 -26.69 56.71
N ILE A 2 24.99 -26.29 56.03
CA ILE A 2 25.74 -27.08 55.02
C ILE A 2 24.94 -27.08 53.71
N GLU A 3 25.28 -26.23 52.72
CA GLU A 3 26.19 -26.51 51.56
C GLU A 3 25.58 -27.57 50.62
N ASP A 4 25.44 -27.48 49.30
CA ASP A 4 26.26 -26.93 48.19
C ASP A 4 25.36 -26.91 46.92
N ASP A 5 25.35 -25.91 46.03
CA ASP A 5 26.31 -25.56 44.95
C ASP A 5 25.81 -26.01 43.54
N ALA A 6 26.25 -25.27 42.51
CA ALA A 6 26.04 -25.38 41.05
C ALA A 6 25.03 -24.42 40.38
N SER A 7 25.52 -23.22 40.03
CA SER A 7 25.17 -22.47 38.80
C SER A 7 26.13 -22.91 37.64
N PRO A 8 26.05 -22.48 36.35
CA PRO A 8 25.21 -21.44 35.73
C PRO A 8 24.67 -21.77 34.30
N THR A 9 24.07 -20.76 33.66
CA THR A 9 23.81 -20.59 32.21
C THR A 9 22.47 -21.07 31.64
N LYS A 10 21.53 -20.14 31.46
CA LYS A 10 21.06 -19.70 30.12
C LYS A 10 20.02 -18.59 30.24
N SER A 11 20.23 -17.58 29.42
CA SER A 11 19.44 -16.37 29.21
C SER A 11 17.97 -16.66 28.88
N ALA A 12 17.05 -16.20 29.73
CA ALA A 12 15.65 -16.05 29.39
C ALA A 12 15.42 -14.67 28.74
N SER A 13 15.47 -14.60 27.41
CA SER A 13 14.95 -13.47 26.66
C SER A 13 13.53 -13.76 26.21
N SER A 14 12.58 -13.05 26.81
CA SER A 14 11.19 -12.93 26.38
C SER A 14 11.12 -12.36 24.95
N GLY A 15 10.81 -13.22 23.97
CA GLY A 15 10.54 -12.83 22.58
C GLY A 15 9.05 -12.58 22.35
N ARG A 16 8.69 -11.32 22.11
CA ARG A 16 7.39 -10.90 21.55
C ARG A 16 7.20 -11.50 20.15
N PRO A 17 5.99 -11.87 19.70
CA PRO A 17 5.78 -12.18 18.29
C PRO A 17 5.85 -10.89 17.48
N SER A 18 6.81 -10.84 16.56
CA SER A 18 7.00 -9.79 15.56
C SER A 18 5.83 -9.78 14.59
N THR A 19 5.22 -8.61 14.44
CA THR A 19 4.35 -8.28 13.31
C THR A 19 5.23 -8.15 12.05
N GLU A 20 5.28 -9.20 11.24
CA GLU A 20 5.87 -9.12 9.90
C GLU A 20 4.95 -8.31 8.99
N GLU A 21 5.34 -7.06 8.76
CA GLU A 21 4.88 -6.24 7.66
C GLU A 21 5.34 -6.89 6.35
N LEU A 22 4.40 -7.14 5.43
CA LEU A 22 4.69 -7.58 4.07
C LEU A 22 5.58 -6.54 3.38
N GLN A 23 6.87 -6.86 3.21
CA GLN A 23 7.79 -6.11 2.36
C GLN A 23 7.79 -6.70 0.93
N PRO A 24 7.86 -5.87 -0.12
CA PRO A 24 8.03 -6.33 -1.49
C PRO A 24 9.52 -6.68 -1.77
N LEU A 25 9.73 -7.85 -2.37
CA LEU A 25 11.03 -8.39 -2.79
C LEU A 25 11.74 -7.46 -3.80
N GLU A 26 13.01 -7.16 -3.51
CA GLU A 26 13.90 -6.40 -4.39
C GLU A 26 14.22 -7.16 -5.69
N VAL A 27 14.20 -6.43 -6.80
CA VAL A 27 14.67 -6.89 -8.11
C VAL A 27 16.20 -6.87 -8.10
N ARG A 28 16.83 -8.05 -8.02
CA ARG A 28 18.26 -8.21 -8.30
C ARG A 28 18.55 -7.78 -9.74
N ARG A 29 19.30 -6.68 -9.89
CA ARG A 29 20.01 -6.34 -11.14
C ARG A 29 21.27 -7.21 -11.23
N PRO A 30 21.57 -7.88 -12.36
CA PRO A 30 22.88 -8.45 -12.58
C PRO A 30 23.85 -7.34 -13.03
N THR A 31 24.97 -7.26 -12.32
CA THR A 31 26.20 -6.58 -12.69
C THR A 31 26.85 -7.28 -13.88
N SER A 32 27.23 -6.55 -14.93
CA SER A 32 28.06 -7.04 -16.03
C SER A 32 29.48 -6.46 -15.92
N GLN A 33 30.46 -7.31 -15.65
CA GLN A 33 31.86 -7.09 -16.01
C GLN A 33 32.41 -8.40 -16.60
N ASP A 34 32.92 -8.23 -17.83
CA ASP A 34 33.96 -8.96 -18.56
C ASP A 34 33.89 -10.49 -18.66
N LEU A 35 33.74 -11.00 -19.89
CA LEU A 35 34.87 -11.53 -20.67
C LEU A 35 34.50 -11.77 -22.15
N THR A 36 35.54 -11.64 -22.95
CA THR A 36 35.69 -11.54 -24.40
C THR A 36 35.54 -12.86 -25.17
N ASP A 37 35.22 -12.70 -26.46
CA ASP A 37 35.57 -13.53 -27.64
C ASP A 37 35.31 -15.04 -27.60
N PHE A 38 34.44 -15.52 -28.52
CA PHE A 38 34.86 -16.46 -29.57
C PHE A 38 33.80 -16.53 -30.67
N SER A 39 34.24 -16.20 -31.89
CA SER A 39 33.57 -16.43 -33.16
C SER A 39 33.60 -17.91 -33.52
N GLY A 40 32.49 -18.47 -34.02
CA GLY A 40 32.48 -19.88 -34.43
C GLY A 40 31.13 -20.37 -34.95
N GLN A 41 31.09 -20.65 -36.24
CA GLN A 41 29.96 -21.09 -37.05
C GLN A 41 29.28 -22.40 -36.60
N THR A 42 27.98 -22.47 -36.89
CA THR A 42 27.21 -23.64 -37.38
C THR A 42 27.23 -24.94 -36.56
N SER A 43 26.05 -25.40 -36.12
CA SER A 43 25.24 -26.37 -36.88
C SER A 43 24.00 -26.81 -36.08
N ARG A 44 22.84 -26.70 -36.71
CA ARG A 44 21.55 -27.24 -36.24
C ARG A 44 21.64 -28.77 -36.14
N ARG A 45 21.29 -29.35 -35.00
CA ARG A 45 20.86 -30.76 -34.92
C ARG A 45 19.44 -30.84 -34.38
N VAL A 46 18.54 -30.97 -35.34
CA VAL A 46 17.14 -31.36 -35.18
C VAL A 46 17.10 -32.85 -34.81
N PHE A 47 16.56 -33.20 -33.65
CA PHE A 47 16.11 -34.57 -33.41
C PHE A 47 14.68 -34.69 -33.94
N SER A 48 14.55 -35.21 -35.16
CA SER A 48 13.28 -35.64 -35.73
C SER A 48 13.06 -37.12 -35.38
N ARG A 49 11.96 -37.42 -34.69
CA ARG A 49 11.41 -38.79 -34.64
C ARG A 49 10.19 -38.82 -35.55
N SER A 50 10.35 -39.38 -36.75
CA SER A 50 9.24 -39.72 -37.65
C SER A 50 8.40 -40.84 -37.06
N PHE A 51 7.08 -40.64 -36.98
CA PHE A 51 6.11 -41.73 -36.92
C PHE A 51 5.31 -41.76 -38.23
N LYS A 52 5.26 -42.95 -38.83
CA LYS A 52 4.60 -43.23 -40.11
C LYS A 52 3.07 -43.15 -39.93
N HIS A 53 2.41 -42.39 -40.80
CA HIS A 53 0.96 -42.37 -40.95
C HIS A 53 0.45 -43.68 -41.57
N ALA A 54 -0.57 -44.27 -40.96
CA ALA A 54 -1.48 -45.19 -41.65
C ALA A 54 -2.68 -44.37 -42.15
N ASN A 55 -2.85 -44.31 -43.47
CA ASN A 55 -3.99 -43.71 -44.16
C ASN A 55 -5.20 -44.63 -44.05
N GLN A 56 -6.27 -44.17 -43.39
CA GLN A 56 -7.64 -44.56 -43.73
C GLN A 56 -8.51 -43.29 -43.72
N THR A 57 -9.04 -42.99 -44.89
CA THR A 57 -9.93 -41.87 -45.19
C THR A 57 -11.37 -42.23 -44.89
N ASP A 58 -12.06 -41.42 -44.08
CA ASP A 58 -13.53 -41.42 -44.03
C ASP A 58 -14.04 -39.96 -43.92
N PRO A 59 -14.97 -39.48 -44.77
CA PRO A 59 -15.30 -38.07 -44.90
C PRO A 59 -16.50 -37.70 -44.03
N LYS A 60 -16.26 -37.48 -42.73
CA LYS A 60 -17.18 -36.72 -41.86
C LYS A 60 -16.39 -35.75 -41.00
N GLY A 61 -16.03 -34.62 -41.61
CA GLY A 61 -15.56 -33.46 -40.86
C GLY A 61 -16.68 -32.83 -40.05
N ASN A 62 -16.27 -32.07 -39.03
CA ASN A 62 -17.00 -30.97 -38.37
C ASN A 62 -17.53 -31.25 -36.96
N ALA A 63 -16.60 -31.34 -36.00
CA ALA A 63 -16.67 -30.71 -34.67
C ALA A 63 -15.49 -31.18 -33.80
N THR A 64 -15.11 -32.45 -33.90
CA THR A 64 -14.08 -33.11 -33.08
C THR A 64 -12.65 -32.75 -33.50
N PHE A 65 -12.44 -32.45 -34.78
CA PHE A 65 -11.10 -32.18 -35.32
C PHE A 65 -10.56 -30.81 -34.88
N LEU A 66 -11.43 -29.81 -34.70
CA LEU A 66 -11.05 -28.46 -34.25
C LEU A 66 -10.72 -28.42 -32.74
N THR A 67 -11.38 -29.25 -31.94
CA THR A 67 -11.04 -29.46 -30.53
C THR A 67 -9.75 -30.27 -30.40
N GLU A 68 -9.59 -31.39 -31.13
CA GLU A 68 -8.34 -32.16 -31.07
C GLU A 68 -7.10 -31.39 -31.55
N TRP A 69 -7.24 -30.52 -32.55
CA TRP A 69 -6.15 -29.64 -33.01
C TRP A 69 -5.76 -28.59 -31.97
N SER A 70 -6.73 -27.95 -31.31
CA SER A 70 -6.44 -26.99 -30.22
C SER A 70 -5.83 -27.68 -29.00
N PHE A 71 -6.22 -28.93 -28.72
CA PHE A 71 -5.63 -29.75 -27.65
C PHE A 71 -4.19 -30.22 -27.95
N GLY A 72 -3.86 -30.53 -29.21
CA GLY A 72 -2.50 -30.87 -29.62
C GLY A 72 -1.53 -29.68 -29.51
N LEU A 73 -1.98 -28.50 -29.93
CA LEU A 73 -1.17 -27.27 -29.88
C LEU A 73 -0.93 -26.81 -28.42
N ALA A 74 -1.93 -26.95 -27.55
CA ALA A 74 -1.80 -26.67 -26.11
C ALA A 74 -0.80 -27.61 -25.42
N ARG A 75 -0.79 -28.90 -25.81
CA ARG A 75 0.16 -29.91 -25.29
C ARG A 75 1.61 -29.56 -25.63
N ASP A 76 1.90 -29.27 -26.90
CA ASP A 76 3.27 -28.96 -27.34
C ASP A 76 3.79 -27.66 -26.70
N ARG A 77 2.90 -26.66 -26.52
CA ARG A 77 3.22 -25.43 -25.79
C ARG A 77 3.50 -25.67 -24.32
N LEU A 78 2.74 -26.53 -23.66
CA LEU A 78 2.92 -26.86 -22.26
C LEU A 78 4.26 -27.61 -22.04
N VAL A 79 4.65 -28.51 -22.95
CA VAL A 79 5.98 -29.14 -22.94
C VAL A 79 7.09 -28.12 -23.08
N GLN A 80 6.96 -27.22 -24.05
CA GLN A 80 7.95 -26.16 -24.27
C GLN A 80 8.12 -25.31 -23.01
N VAL A 81 7.01 -24.91 -22.39
CA VAL A 81 7.02 -24.07 -21.18
C VAL A 81 7.61 -24.81 -19.98
N ILE A 82 7.29 -26.09 -19.76
CA ILE A 82 7.86 -26.88 -18.66
C ILE A 82 9.37 -27.05 -18.87
N THR A 83 9.80 -27.34 -20.11
CA THR A 83 11.23 -27.45 -20.46
C THR A 83 11.97 -26.14 -20.24
N ASP A 84 11.33 -25.00 -20.53
CA ASP A 84 11.93 -23.67 -20.32
C ASP A 84 12.01 -23.29 -18.83
N ILE A 85 11.10 -23.78 -17.99
CA ILE A 85 11.08 -23.49 -16.54
C ILE A 85 12.04 -24.39 -15.78
N GLN A 86 12.11 -25.67 -16.15
CA GLN A 86 12.97 -26.68 -15.52
C GLN A 86 13.89 -27.33 -16.57
N PRO A 87 14.84 -26.58 -17.19
CA PRO A 87 15.68 -27.08 -18.27
C PRO A 87 16.71 -28.13 -17.83
N PHE A 88 17.01 -28.18 -16.54
CA PHE A 88 17.99 -29.09 -15.95
C PHE A 88 17.36 -30.19 -15.10
N GLU A 89 16.03 -30.22 -14.98
CA GLU A 89 15.33 -31.26 -14.22
C GLU A 89 15.00 -32.42 -15.17
N PRO A 90 15.70 -33.58 -15.09
CA PRO A 90 15.53 -34.68 -16.03
C PRO A 90 14.23 -35.45 -15.77
N TYR A 91 13.70 -35.36 -14.55
CA TYR A 91 12.55 -36.11 -14.05
C TYR A 91 11.47 -35.14 -13.57
N TRP A 92 10.75 -34.53 -14.51
CA TRP A 92 9.57 -33.72 -14.18
C TRP A 92 8.55 -34.50 -13.33
N GLU A 93 8.59 -35.83 -13.39
CA GLU A 93 7.75 -36.76 -12.63
C GLU A 93 7.74 -36.54 -11.10
N GLU A 94 8.74 -35.90 -10.50
CA GLU A 94 8.92 -35.71 -9.03
C GLU A 94 8.49 -34.34 -8.47
N LEU A 95 7.95 -33.42 -9.28
CA LEU A 95 7.70 -32.04 -8.86
C LEU A 95 6.42 -31.85 -8.03
N ASP A 96 6.54 -31.37 -6.79
CA ASP A 96 5.42 -31.03 -5.89
C ASP A 96 4.82 -29.62 -6.10
N CYS A 97 5.57 -28.74 -6.76
CA CYS A 97 5.16 -27.37 -7.07
C CYS A 97 5.65 -26.96 -8.46
N ILE A 98 4.83 -26.20 -9.20
CA ILE A 98 5.22 -25.64 -10.49
C ILE A 98 4.62 -24.25 -10.66
N ASP A 99 5.46 -23.28 -11.07
CA ASP A 99 5.03 -21.91 -11.38
C ASP A 99 4.94 -21.75 -12.90
N LEU A 100 3.72 -21.71 -13.41
CA LEU A 100 3.43 -21.55 -14.85
C LEU A 100 3.08 -20.09 -15.18
N SER A 101 3.46 -19.13 -14.33
CA SER A 101 3.09 -17.73 -14.51
C SER A 101 3.79 -17.05 -15.69
N LYS A 102 3.06 -16.17 -16.40
CA LYS A 102 3.57 -15.34 -17.53
C LYS A 102 4.01 -16.14 -18.76
N ARG A 103 3.41 -17.31 -19.02
CA ARG A 103 3.82 -18.23 -20.10
C ARG A 103 2.79 -18.35 -21.22
N THR A 104 1.80 -17.45 -21.27
CA THR A 104 0.80 -17.36 -22.35
C THR A 104 0.08 -18.68 -22.63
N LEU A 105 -0.23 -19.44 -21.57
CA LEU A 105 -0.94 -20.71 -21.71
C LEU A 105 -2.43 -20.47 -21.97
N GLU A 106 -2.96 -21.11 -23.01
CA GLU A 106 -4.39 -21.12 -23.34
C GLU A 106 -5.14 -22.22 -22.58
N SER A 107 -4.43 -23.29 -22.17
CA SER A 107 -4.98 -24.40 -21.40
C SER A 107 -3.91 -25.08 -20.55
N VAL A 108 -4.30 -25.57 -19.37
CA VAL A 108 -3.48 -26.43 -18.49
C VAL A 108 -3.96 -27.88 -18.55
N ALA A 109 -4.88 -28.19 -19.48
CA ALA A 109 -5.34 -29.55 -19.73
C ALA A 109 -4.12 -30.42 -20.06
N ARG A 110 -3.98 -31.56 -19.37
CA ARG A 110 -2.90 -32.57 -19.55
C ARG A 110 -1.54 -32.25 -18.92
N LEU A 111 -1.43 -31.30 -17.99
CA LEU A 111 -0.22 -31.12 -17.16
C LEU A 111 0.28 -32.44 -16.50
N LYS A 112 -0.62 -33.40 -16.27
CA LYS A 112 -0.34 -34.76 -15.77
C LYS A 112 0.37 -35.69 -16.74
N GLU A 113 0.32 -35.48 -18.06
CA GLU A 113 1.06 -36.32 -19.04
C GLU A 113 2.59 -36.18 -18.87
N PHE A 114 3.04 -35.10 -18.22
CA PHE A 114 4.46 -34.76 -18.05
C PHE A 114 4.96 -34.94 -16.61
N LEU A 115 4.07 -35.17 -15.63
CA LEU A 115 4.40 -35.28 -14.20
C LEU A 115 3.80 -36.57 -13.56
N PRO A 116 4.34 -37.78 -13.84
CA PRO A 116 3.70 -39.05 -13.47
C PRO A 116 3.96 -39.69 -12.08
N LYS A 117 4.83 -39.23 -11.16
CA LYS A 117 4.87 -39.81 -9.76
C LYS A 117 3.74 -39.33 -8.84
N LEU A 118 2.66 -38.91 -9.47
CA LEU A 118 1.46 -38.37 -8.85
C LEU A 118 0.39 -39.46 -8.85
N ASP A 119 0.28 -40.16 -7.73
CA ASP A 119 -0.41 -41.44 -7.63
C ASP A 119 -1.91 -41.36 -8.01
N SER A 120 -2.28 -42.16 -9.03
CA SER A 120 -3.54 -42.88 -9.34
C SER A 120 -4.91 -42.17 -9.14
N LEU A 121 -5.92 -42.08 -10.02
CA LEU A 121 -6.33 -42.69 -11.31
C LEU A 121 -7.49 -41.78 -11.80
N THR A 122 -7.40 -40.98 -12.87
CA THR A 122 -8.20 -41.04 -14.12
C THR A 122 -8.30 -39.59 -14.64
N LEU A 123 -7.98 -39.35 -15.92
CA LEU A 123 -8.25 -38.13 -16.71
C LEU A 123 -8.20 -36.77 -15.97
N GLY A 124 -7.08 -36.06 -16.06
CA GLY A 124 -6.98 -34.67 -15.57
C GLY A 124 -5.78 -34.48 -14.64
N VAL A 125 -5.41 -33.21 -14.45
CA VAL A 125 -4.23 -32.71 -13.72
C VAL A 125 -4.02 -33.45 -12.37
N PRO A 126 -2.76 -33.63 -11.90
CA PRO A 126 -2.44 -34.59 -10.86
C PRO A 126 -2.99 -34.26 -9.44
N GLY A 127 -3.46 -35.27 -8.70
CA GLY A 127 -4.16 -35.10 -7.41
C GLY A 127 -3.29 -34.83 -6.18
N THR A 128 -1.95 -34.75 -6.25
CA THR A 128 -1.11 -34.31 -5.12
C THR A 128 -0.75 -32.82 -5.19
N VAL A 129 -1.11 -32.12 -6.26
CA VAL A 129 -0.83 -30.68 -6.39
C VAL A 129 -1.62 -29.93 -5.32
N ARG A 130 -0.91 -29.44 -4.29
CA ARG A 130 -1.48 -28.62 -3.22
C ARG A 130 -1.39 -27.14 -3.52
N THR A 131 -0.43 -26.72 -4.34
CA THR A 131 -0.25 -25.32 -4.75
C THR A 131 -0.11 -25.23 -6.26
N LEU A 132 -0.98 -24.46 -6.91
CA LEU A 132 -0.96 -24.22 -8.35
C LEU A 132 -0.96 -22.71 -8.61
N SER A 133 0.08 -22.21 -9.29
CA SER A 133 0.14 -20.84 -9.77
C SER A 133 0.12 -20.83 -11.30
N VAL A 134 -0.95 -20.27 -11.86
CA VAL A 134 -1.18 -20.10 -13.30
C VAL A 134 -1.55 -18.64 -13.61
N ALA A 135 -0.94 -17.71 -12.86
CA ALA A 135 -1.16 -16.28 -13.02
C ALA A 135 -0.60 -15.71 -14.34
N SER A 136 -1.22 -14.67 -14.89
CA SER A 136 -0.77 -13.99 -16.12
C SER A 136 -0.72 -14.92 -17.34
N ASN A 137 -1.79 -15.67 -17.56
CA ASN A 137 -2.02 -16.49 -18.73
C ASN A 137 -3.27 -16.01 -19.49
N LEU A 138 -3.76 -16.78 -20.45
CA LEU A 138 -4.97 -16.47 -21.23
C LEU A 138 -6.12 -17.41 -20.85
N LEU A 139 -6.16 -17.82 -19.57
CA LEU A 139 -7.17 -18.78 -19.11
C LEU A 139 -8.55 -18.15 -19.16
N THR A 140 -9.51 -18.91 -19.69
CA THR A 140 -10.93 -18.55 -19.73
C THR A 140 -11.72 -19.45 -18.79
N GLY A 141 -13.00 -19.12 -18.53
CA GLY A 141 -13.89 -19.89 -17.65
C GLY A 141 -14.23 -21.31 -18.11
N VAL A 142 -13.67 -21.78 -19.23
CA VAL A 142 -13.81 -23.15 -19.73
C VAL A 142 -12.76 -24.10 -19.11
N THR A 143 -11.78 -23.57 -18.38
CA THR A 143 -10.65 -24.33 -17.82
C THR A 143 -11.06 -25.18 -16.61
N SER A 144 -11.42 -26.45 -16.82
CA SER A 144 -11.92 -27.33 -15.75
C SER A 144 -10.85 -27.68 -14.70
N PHE A 145 -11.13 -27.35 -13.43
CA PHE A 145 -10.31 -27.71 -12.25
C PHE A 145 -10.89 -28.90 -11.45
N SER A 146 -11.94 -29.55 -11.96
CA SER A 146 -12.71 -30.62 -11.30
C SER A 146 -11.88 -31.79 -10.77
N HIS A 147 -10.70 -32.01 -11.35
CA HIS A 147 -9.82 -33.15 -11.04
C HIS A 147 -8.81 -32.83 -9.92
N LEU A 148 -8.68 -31.57 -9.48
CA LEU A 148 -7.67 -31.10 -8.51
C LEU A 148 -8.19 -31.05 -7.06
N LEU A 149 -8.88 -32.10 -6.61
CA LEU A 149 -9.65 -32.08 -5.36
C LEU A 149 -8.84 -31.72 -4.09
N ASN A 150 -7.53 -31.99 -4.07
CA ASN A 150 -6.63 -31.76 -2.93
C ASN A 150 -5.90 -30.39 -2.97
N LEU A 151 -6.28 -29.50 -3.88
CA LEU A 151 -5.64 -28.21 -4.01
C LEU A 151 -5.93 -27.35 -2.79
N GLU A 152 -4.89 -26.82 -2.15
CA GLU A 152 -4.99 -25.94 -0.99
C GLU A 152 -4.77 -24.47 -1.38
N ASN A 153 -3.89 -24.20 -2.34
CA ASN A 153 -3.55 -22.85 -2.80
C ASN A 153 -3.68 -22.75 -4.32
N LEU A 154 -4.48 -21.80 -4.79
CA LEU A 154 -4.70 -21.55 -6.21
C LEU A 154 -4.50 -20.06 -6.53
N ASP A 155 -3.60 -19.78 -7.47
CA ASP A 155 -3.44 -18.46 -8.07
C ASP A 155 -3.77 -18.50 -9.57
N VAL A 156 -4.90 -17.90 -9.93
CA VAL A 156 -5.39 -17.72 -11.31
C VAL A 156 -5.44 -16.24 -11.69
N SER A 157 -4.64 -15.40 -11.04
CA SER A 157 -4.68 -13.95 -11.24
C SER A 157 -4.23 -13.51 -12.64
N ASN A 158 -4.70 -12.37 -13.13
CA ASN A 158 -4.38 -11.79 -14.44
C ASN A 158 -4.67 -12.75 -15.60
N ASN A 159 -5.85 -13.36 -15.61
CA ASN A 159 -6.38 -14.17 -16.69
C ASN A 159 -7.69 -13.54 -17.23
N ASP A 160 -8.37 -14.23 -18.14
CA ASP A 160 -9.66 -13.82 -18.70
C ASP A 160 -10.83 -14.67 -18.16
N ILE A 161 -10.75 -15.07 -16.89
CA ILE A 161 -11.78 -15.89 -16.25
C ILE A 161 -13.01 -15.04 -15.92
N ASP A 162 -14.18 -15.52 -16.34
CA ASP A 162 -15.49 -14.89 -16.16
C ASP A 162 -16.36 -15.60 -15.09
N SER A 163 -16.14 -16.89 -14.85
CA SER A 163 -16.85 -17.68 -13.81
C SER A 163 -15.90 -18.56 -12.99
N LEU A 164 -16.18 -18.69 -11.70
CA LEU A 164 -15.49 -19.61 -10.77
C LEU A 164 -16.30 -20.87 -10.47
N SER A 165 -17.38 -21.13 -11.21
CA SER A 165 -18.25 -22.31 -11.04
C SER A 165 -17.47 -23.64 -11.00
N GLN A 166 -16.41 -23.74 -11.80
CA GLN A 166 -15.57 -24.93 -11.92
C GLN A 166 -14.70 -25.19 -10.68
N LEU A 167 -14.53 -24.19 -9.79
CA LEU A 167 -13.80 -24.34 -8.52
C LEU A 167 -14.64 -24.95 -7.41
N GLN A 168 -15.96 -25.12 -7.60
CA GLN A 168 -16.87 -25.63 -6.58
C GLN A 168 -16.47 -27.03 -6.03
N CYS A 169 -15.72 -27.80 -6.81
CA CYS A 169 -15.27 -29.14 -6.43
C CYS A 169 -14.07 -29.12 -5.44
N LEU A 170 -13.38 -27.98 -5.29
CA LEU A 170 -12.11 -27.86 -4.57
C LEU A 170 -12.27 -27.66 -3.06
N ARG A 171 -12.90 -28.61 -2.36
CA ARG A 171 -13.26 -28.47 -0.93
C ARG A 171 -12.07 -28.24 0.01
N HIS A 172 -10.85 -28.60 -0.39
CA HIS A 172 -9.64 -28.41 0.41
C HIS A 172 -8.95 -27.06 0.20
N LEU A 173 -9.52 -26.17 -0.62
CA LEU A 173 -8.92 -24.89 -0.92
C LEU A 173 -8.91 -23.96 0.31
N ARG A 174 -7.72 -23.48 0.65
CA ARG A 174 -7.44 -22.57 1.76
C ARG A 174 -7.13 -21.16 1.27
N GLU A 175 -6.41 -21.03 0.17
CA GLU A 175 -6.06 -19.73 -0.42
C GLU A 175 -6.45 -19.69 -1.90
N LEU A 176 -7.24 -18.68 -2.28
CA LEU A 176 -7.60 -18.41 -3.67
C LEU A 176 -7.26 -16.97 -4.02
N ARG A 177 -6.45 -16.79 -5.07
CA ARG A 177 -6.20 -15.51 -5.73
C ARG A 177 -6.72 -15.58 -7.16
N ALA A 178 -7.71 -14.77 -7.47
CA ALA A 178 -8.24 -14.64 -8.82
C ALA A 178 -8.31 -13.15 -9.19
N ASP A 179 -7.23 -12.44 -8.91
CA ASP A 179 -7.13 -10.99 -9.11
C ASP A 179 -7.04 -10.66 -10.61
N GLY A 180 -7.50 -9.49 -11.05
CA GLY A 180 -7.30 -9.04 -12.43
C GLY A 180 -7.97 -9.92 -13.49
N ASN A 181 -9.13 -10.50 -13.16
CA ASN A 181 -9.96 -11.30 -14.07
C ASN A 181 -11.22 -10.53 -14.51
N LYS A 182 -12.18 -11.21 -15.17
CA LYS A 182 -13.44 -10.64 -15.65
C LYS A 182 -14.65 -11.12 -14.84
N LEU A 183 -14.44 -11.53 -13.59
CA LEU A 183 -15.48 -12.10 -12.73
C LEU A 183 -16.59 -11.08 -12.44
N SER A 184 -17.84 -11.51 -12.60
CA SER A 184 -19.04 -10.71 -12.29
C SER A 184 -19.74 -11.14 -10.99
N SER A 185 -19.54 -12.38 -10.55
CA SER A 185 -20.17 -12.96 -9.35
C SER A 185 -19.20 -13.85 -8.58
N LEU A 186 -19.61 -14.27 -7.38
CA LEU A 186 -18.89 -15.25 -6.55
C LEU A 186 -19.38 -16.69 -6.76
N ASP A 187 -20.14 -16.92 -7.83
CA ASP A 187 -20.77 -18.22 -8.09
C ASP A 187 -19.70 -19.30 -8.21
N GLY A 188 -19.93 -20.40 -7.49
CA GLY A 188 -18.98 -21.52 -7.38
C GLY A 188 -18.15 -21.53 -6.11
N LEU A 189 -18.03 -20.40 -5.38
CA LEU A 189 -17.24 -20.33 -4.14
C LEU A 189 -18.03 -20.66 -2.87
N HIS A 190 -19.37 -20.71 -2.94
CA HIS A 190 -20.24 -20.90 -1.77
C HIS A 190 -19.95 -22.19 -0.97
N LYS A 191 -19.51 -23.25 -1.66
CA LYS A 191 -19.24 -24.58 -1.05
C LYS A 191 -17.81 -24.73 -0.50
N LEU A 192 -16.97 -23.71 -0.59
CA LEU A 192 -15.57 -23.73 -0.16
C LEU A 192 -15.43 -23.30 1.30
N ASP A 193 -15.85 -24.16 2.23
CA ASP A 193 -15.85 -23.92 3.67
C ASP A 193 -14.43 -23.83 4.30
N GLY A 194 -13.44 -24.43 3.64
CA GLY A 194 -12.03 -24.43 4.05
C GLY A 194 -11.24 -23.14 3.78
N LEU A 195 -11.82 -22.16 3.09
CA LEU A 195 -11.11 -20.94 2.68
C LEU A 195 -10.69 -20.10 3.88
N VAL A 196 -9.42 -19.70 3.88
CA VAL A 196 -8.77 -18.82 4.86
C VAL A 196 -8.46 -17.46 4.26
N LYS A 197 -8.03 -17.42 2.99
CA LYS A 197 -7.75 -16.17 2.26
C LYS A 197 -8.38 -16.18 0.87
N LEU A 198 -9.10 -15.12 0.56
CA LEU A 198 -9.73 -14.92 -0.75
C LEU A 198 -9.38 -13.52 -1.28
N SER A 199 -8.77 -13.48 -2.46
CA SER A 199 -8.49 -12.25 -3.19
C SER A 199 -9.14 -12.30 -4.57
N LEU A 200 -9.95 -11.28 -4.85
CA LEU A 200 -10.69 -11.08 -6.09
C LEU A 200 -10.56 -9.62 -6.53
N GLN A 201 -9.41 -8.99 -6.28
CA GLN A 201 -9.22 -7.57 -6.62
C GLN A 201 -9.20 -7.37 -8.14
N HIS A 202 -9.52 -6.16 -8.61
CA HIS A 202 -9.49 -5.84 -10.04
C HIS A 202 -10.39 -6.76 -10.91
N ASN A 203 -11.60 -7.03 -10.43
CA ASN A 203 -12.63 -7.76 -11.18
C ASN A 203 -13.81 -6.83 -11.54
N LYS A 204 -14.93 -7.40 -12.02
CA LYS A 204 -16.13 -6.65 -12.41
C LYS A 204 -17.33 -7.02 -11.54
N ILE A 205 -17.10 -7.36 -10.28
CA ILE A 205 -18.16 -7.80 -9.37
C ILE A 205 -19.01 -6.58 -8.97
N GLU A 206 -20.31 -6.65 -9.18
CA GLU A 206 -21.25 -5.55 -8.92
C GLU A 206 -22.03 -5.69 -7.61
N ALA A 207 -22.36 -6.92 -7.21
CA ALA A 207 -23.03 -7.21 -5.96
C ALA A 207 -22.54 -8.54 -5.39
N VAL A 208 -22.57 -8.65 -4.07
CA VAL A 208 -22.22 -9.89 -3.36
C VAL A 208 -23.21 -10.17 -2.26
N ASP A 209 -23.67 -11.41 -2.20
CA ASP A 209 -24.44 -11.95 -1.08
C ASP A 209 -23.65 -13.08 -0.40
N PHE A 210 -23.29 -12.84 0.87
CA PHE A 210 -22.62 -13.83 1.71
C PHE A 210 -23.59 -14.63 2.59
N SER A 211 -24.90 -14.40 2.48
CA SER A 211 -25.91 -15.09 3.31
C SER A 211 -25.87 -16.61 3.09
N GLU A 212 -25.57 -17.05 1.87
CA GLU A 212 -25.42 -18.46 1.50
C GLU A 212 -23.97 -18.98 1.58
N CYS A 213 -23.01 -18.13 1.99
CA CYS A 213 -21.60 -18.49 2.09
C CYS A 213 -21.25 -18.94 3.52
N TYR A 214 -20.82 -20.20 3.68
CA TYR A 214 -20.44 -20.77 4.98
C TYR A 214 -18.92 -20.74 5.22
N TRP A 215 -18.31 -19.56 5.08
CA TRP A 215 -16.85 -19.42 5.22
C TRP A 215 -16.41 -19.19 6.68
N SER A 216 -16.55 -20.23 7.49
CA SER A 216 -16.25 -20.19 8.93
C SER A 216 -14.79 -19.93 9.28
N ARG A 217 -13.87 -20.09 8.32
CA ARG A 217 -12.42 -19.95 8.52
C ARG A 217 -11.80 -18.78 7.77
N LEU A 218 -12.59 -18.01 7.02
CA LEU A 218 -12.05 -16.93 6.20
C LEU A 218 -11.58 -15.80 7.10
N GLU A 219 -10.28 -15.51 7.06
CA GLU A 219 -9.64 -14.46 7.84
C GLU A 219 -9.40 -13.20 7.02
N MET A 220 -9.12 -13.35 5.72
CA MET A 220 -8.78 -12.25 4.82
C MET A 220 -9.61 -12.28 3.55
N LEU A 221 -10.31 -11.17 3.29
CA LEU A 221 -11.11 -10.98 2.08
C LEU A 221 -10.71 -9.68 1.39
N ASN A 222 -10.28 -9.78 0.14
CA ASN A 222 -9.96 -8.64 -0.71
C ASN A 222 -10.87 -8.59 -1.94
N LEU A 223 -11.73 -7.58 -1.98
CA LEU A 223 -12.65 -7.23 -3.05
C LEU A 223 -12.36 -5.84 -3.62
N SER A 224 -11.14 -5.33 -3.43
CA SER A 224 -10.78 -3.99 -3.88
C SER A 224 -10.79 -3.84 -5.40
N HIS A 225 -10.98 -2.63 -5.91
CA HIS A 225 -11.02 -2.33 -7.35
C HIS A 225 -12.07 -3.18 -8.11
N ASN A 226 -13.27 -3.26 -7.55
CA ASN A 226 -14.44 -3.87 -8.20
C ASN A 226 -15.49 -2.78 -8.49
N ARG A 227 -16.72 -3.18 -8.82
CA ARG A 227 -17.85 -2.29 -9.08
C ARG A 227 -18.95 -2.47 -8.05
N LEU A 228 -18.60 -2.89 -6.83
CA LEU A 228 -19.57 -3.27 -5.81
C LEU A 228 -20.47 -2.08 -5.45
N ASN A 229 -21.78 -2.25 -5.62
CA ASN A 229 -22.82 -1.30 -5.24
C ASN A 229 -23.59 -1.75 -3.99
N SER A 230 -23.61 -3.06 -3.70
CA SER A 230 -24.31 -3.68 -2.59
C SER A 230 -23.54 -4.89 -2.06
N ILE A 231 -23.53 -5.04 -0.74
CA ILE A 231 -23.00 -6.21 -0.05
C ILE A 231 -23.97 -6.61 1.05
N ILE A 232 -24.40 -7.87 1.03
CA ILE A 232 -25.36 -8.43 2.00
C ILE A 232 -24.72 -9.64 2.69
N GLY A 233 -25.12 -9.91 3.93
CA GLY A 233 -24.72 -11.12 4.64
C GLY A 233 -23.30 -11.12 5.22
N LEU A 234 -22.64 -9.96 5.35
CA LEU A 234 -21.28 -9.89 5.92
C LEU A 234 -21.16 -10.54 7.31
N THR A 235 -22.25 -10.55 8.10
CA THR A 235 -22.28 -11.21 9.41
C THR A 235 -21.98 -12.71 9.35
N SER A 236 -22.25 -13.38 8.23
CA SER A 236 -21.89 -14.80 8.03
C SER A 236 -20.37 -15.03 8.12
N LEU A 237 -19.57 -14.01 7.83
CA LEU A 237 -18.11 -14.05 7.83
C LEU A 237 -17.51 -13.82 9.24
N SER A 238 -17.94 -14.63 10.20
CA SER A 238 -17.61 -14.46 11.63
C SER A 238 -16.11 -14.50 11.98
N ALA A 239 -15.29 -15.11 11.14
CA ALA A 239 -13.85 -15.24 11.34
C ALA A 239 -13.02 -14.11 10.70
N VAL A 240 -13.61 -13.24 9.89
CA VAL A 240 -12.86 -12.24 9.12
C VAL A 240 -12.15 -11.25 10.04
N VAL A 241 -10.84 -11.14 9.82
CA VAL A 241 -9.93 -10.24 10.53
C VAL A 241 -9.63 -9.01 9.68
N ALA A 242 -9.48 -9.18 8.37
CA ALA A 242 -9.16 -8.12 7.43
C ALA A 242 -10.10 -8.15 6.22
N LEU A 243 -10.81 -7.03 6.02
CA LEU A 243 -11.70 -6.82 4.89
C LEU A 243 -11.24 -5.61 4.08
N ASN A 244 -10.93 -5.82 2.81
CA ASN A 244 -10.59 -4.76 1.87
C ASN A 244 -11.62 -4.66 0.76
N ILE A 245 -12.34 -3.53 0.72
CA ILE A 245 -13.34 -3.19 -0.30
C ILE A 245 -13.02 -1.78 -0.86
N ASP A 246 -11.74 -1.40 -0.87
CA ASP A 246 -11.29 -0.13 -1.45
C ASP A 246 -11.66 -0.03 -2.95
N ASN A 247 -11.89 1.17 -3.47
CA ASN A 247 -12.20 1.42 -4.89
C ASN A 247 -13.41 0.62 -5.39
N ASN A 248 -14.57 0.89 -4.79
CA ASN A 248 -15.86 0.33 -5.18
C ASN A 248 -16.91 1.46 -5.27
N SER A 249 -18.19 1.13 -5.43
CA SER A 249 -19.27 2.10 -5.57
C SER A 249 -20.34 1.99 -4.47
N LEU A 250 -19.94 1.52 -3.27
CA LEU A 250 -20.88 1.31 -2.15
C LEU A 250 -21.43 2.64 -1.64
N GLY A 251 -22.76 2.73 -1.53
CA GLY A 251 -23.45 3.87 -0.92
C GLY A 251 -23.63 3.74 0.60
N GLU A 252 -23.75 2.50 1.07
CA GLU A 252 -23.85 2.15 2.48
C GLU A 252 -23.10 0.85 2.77
N LEU A 253 -22.74 0.66 4.03
CA LEU A 253 -22.15 -0.57 4.52
C LEU A 253 -22.77 -0.88 5.87
N ASP A 254 -23.70 -1.83 5.89
CA ASP A 254 -24.25 -2.40 7.10
C ASP A 254 -24.01 -3.91 7.11
N PRO A 255 -23.20 -4.43 8.05
CA PRO A 255 -22.99 -5.86 8.15
C PRO A 255 -24.22 -6.62 8.67
N GLY A 256 -25.20 -5.94 9.30
CA GLY A 256 -26.40 -6.55 9.88
C GLY A 256 -26.21 -7.21 11.26
N GLY A 257 -24.98 -7.26 11.77
CA GLY A 257 -24.62 -7.95 13.01
C GLY A 257 -23.19 -7.65 13.48
N SER A 258 -22.82 -8.13 14.67
CA SER A 258 -21.52 -7.86 15.28
C SER A 258 -20.41 -8.74 14.69
N MET A 259 -19.28 -8.13 14.30
CA MET A 259 -18.09 -8.83 13.80
C MET A 259 -16.90 -8.61 14.74
N PRO A 260 -16.80 -9.38 15.84
CA PRO A 260 -15.84 -9.11 16.91
C PRO A 260 -14.39 -9.41 16.55
N ARG A 261 -14.13 -10.20 15.50
CA ARG A 261 -12.77 -10.56 15.05
C ARG A 261 -12.16 -9.55 14.09
N MET A 262 -12.97 -8.67 13.52
CA MET A 262 -12.49 -7.67 12.55
C MET A 262 -11.52 -6.69 13.20
N ARG A 263 -10.33 -6.57 12.60
CA ARG A 263 -9.24 -5.68 13.05
C ARG A 263 -8.90 -4.62 12.01
N ILE A 264 -9.02 -4.95 10.72
CA ILE A 264 -8.67 -4.08 9.60
C ILE A 264 -9.86 -3.98 8.67
N LEU A 265 -10.35 -2.75 8.46
CA LEU A 265 -11.40 -2.45 7.51
C LEU A 265 -10.90 -1.36 6.55
N ARG A 266 -10.93 -1.66 5.26
CA ARG A 266 -10.59 -0.73 4.18
C ARG A 266 -11.80 -0.55 3.27
N VAL A 267 -12.31 0.68 3.21
CA VAL A 267 -13.51 1.08 2.46
C VAL A 267 -13.27 2.39 1.70
N SER A 268 -12.02 2.70 1.41
CA SER A 268 -11.59 3.92 0.73
C SER A 268 -12.08 3.96 -0.71
N ALA A 269 -12.26 5.14 -1.29
CA ALA A 269 -12.75 5.34 -2.65
C ALA A 269 -14.08 4.60 -2.91
N ASN A 270 -15.06 4.88 -2.05
CA ASN A 270 -16.45 4.45 -2.19
C ASN A 270 -17.37 5.69 -2.19
N ARG A 271 -18.69 5.49 -2.18
CA ARG A 271 -19.69 6.55 -2.14
C ARG A 271 -20.43 6.59 -0.80
N LEU A 272 -19.77 6.13 0.28
CA LEU A 272 -20.39 6.00 1.59
C LEU A 272 -20.76 7.37 2.15
N GLN A 273 -22.03 7.56 2.49
CA GLN A 273 -22.51 8.78 3.16
C GLN A 273 -22.51 8.65 4.69
N ARG A 274 -22.71 7.42 5.18
CA ARG A 274 -22.72 7.06 6.60
C ARG A 274 -21.97 5.75 6.78
N LEU A 275 -21.24 5.64 7.89
CA LEU A 275 -20.60 4.41 8.31
C LEU A 275 -20.87 4.18 9.80
N ASN A 276 -21.59 3.09 10.08
CA ASN A 276 -21.84 2.63 11.44
C ASN A 276 -20.72 1.68 11.85
N VAL A 277 -19.93 2.07 12.85
CA VAL A 277 -18.79 1.29 13.32
C VAL A 277 -19.07 0.47 14.58
N ALA A 278 -20.29 0.58 15.13
CA ALA A 278 -20.70 -0.22 16.29
C ALA A 278 -20.55 -1.74 16.12
N PRO A 279 -20.74 -2.32 14.92
CA PRO A 279 -20.47 -3.74 14.65
C PRO A 279 -19.01 -4.19 14.82
N PHE A 280 -18.03 -3.27 14.87
CA PHE A 280 -16.60 -3.59 14.83
C PHE A 280 -15.87 -3.20 16.12
N PRO A 281 -16.18 -3.81 17.28
CA PRO A 281 -15.67 -3.34 18.58
C PRO A 281 -14.14 -3.45 18.75
N ASN A 282 -13.48 -4.36 18.03
CA ASN A 282 -12.04 -4.60 18.12
C ASN A 282 -11.24 -4.05 16.93
N LEU A 283 -11.84 -3.13 16.16
CA LEU A 283 -11.19 -2.53 15.00
C LEU A 283 -9.94 -1.75 15.43
N ARG A 284 -8.81 -2.05 14.79
CA ARG A 284 -7.52 -1.39 15.03
C ARG A 284 -7.17 -0.40 13.93
N THR A 285 -7.62 -0.68 12.70
CA THR A 285 -7.27 0.14 11.54
C THR A 285 -8.48 0.31 10.64
N LEU A 286 -8.84 1.57 10.38
CA LEU A 286 -9.92 1.97 9.49
C LEU A 286 -9.39 2.93 8.43
N TYR A 287 -9.49 2.52 7.17
CA TYR A 287 -9.24 3.38 6.01
C TYR A 287 -10.57 3.65 5.31
N ALA A 288 -11.00 4.90 5.28
CA ALA A 288 -12.24 5.35 4.66
C ALA A 288 -12.03 6.61 3.81
N ASP A 289 -10.87 6.71 3.16
CA ASP A 289 -10.48 7.86 2.34
C ASP A 289 -11.39 8.01 1.11
N ASN A 290 -11.50 9.21 0.53
CA ASN A 290 -12.26 9.46 -0.71
C ASN A 290 -13.71 8.91 -0.65
N ASN A 291 -14.46 9.28 0.39
CA ASN A 291 -15.87 8.94 0.55
C ASN A 291 -16.72 10.21 0.69
N SER A 292 -18.01 10.06 1.02
CA SER A 292 -18.92 11.18 1.33
C SER A 292 -19.30 11.21 2.82
N LEU A 293 -18.43 10.72 3.71
CA LEU A 293 -18.73 10.61 5.14
C LEU A 293 -18.70 11.97 5.81
N GLY A 294 -19.81 12.40 6.41
CA GLY A 294 -19.84 13.59 7.27
C GLY A 294 -19.32 13.32 8.69
N THR A 295 -19.63 12.15 9.24
CA THR A 295 -19.19 11.70 10.56
C THR A 295 -19.22 10.18 10.66
N LEU A 296 -18.58 9.63 11.70
CA LEU A 296 -18.65 8.21 12.03
C LEU A 296 -19.73 7.97 13.10
N VAL A 297 -20.68 7.09 12.80
CA VAL A 297 -21.79 6.78 13.72
C VAL A 297 -21.30 5.81 14.80
N ARG A 298 -21.45 6.18 16.07
CA ARG A 298 -21.06 5.40 17.26
C ARG A 298 -19.56 5.07 17.34
N ALA A 299 -18.70 5.98 16.87
CA ALA A 299 -17.25 5.82 16.95
C ALA A 299 -16.69 5.76 18.39
N GLU A 300 -17.45 6.23 19.39
CA GLU A 300 -17.11 6.10 20.82
C GLU A 300 -16.89 4.65 21.28
N ARG A 301 -17.42 3.66 20.53
CA ARG A 301 -17.23 2.23 20.84
C ARG A 301 -15.88 1.69 20.39
N LEU A 302 -15.11 2.44 19.60
CA LEU A 302 -13.84 2.02 19.02
C LEU A 302 -12.63 2.27 19.96
N ALA A 303 -12.65 1.68 21.14
CA ALA A 303 -11.60 1.89 22.16
C ALA A 303 -10.21 1.33 21.77
N LYS A 304 -10.12 0.51 20.72
CA LYS A 304 -8.88 -0.15 20.26
C LYS A 304 -8.36 0.39 18.93
N LEU A 305 -8.96 1.47 18.42
CA LEU A 305 -8.58 2.03 17.12
C LEU A 305 -7.23 2.72 17.21
N GLU A 306 -6.25 2.24 16.45
CA GLU A 306 -4.90 2.80 16.43
C GLU A 306 -4.68 3.70 15.22
N ASN A 307 -5.22 3.32 14.07
CA ASN A 307 -5.03 4.05 12.81
C ASN A 307 -6.39 4.39 12.20
N LEU A 308 -6.65 5.68 11.99
CA LEU A 308 -7.86 6.18 11.34
C LEU A 308 -7.49 7.09 10.17
N SER A 309 -7.96 6.73 8.98
CA SER A 309 -7.85 7.55 7.78
C SER A 309 -9.22 7.87 7.22
N MET A 310 -9.50 9.16 7.09
CA MET A 310 -10.73 9.70 6.49
C MET A 310 -10.40 10.87 5.56
N ARG A 311 -9.39 10.73 4.71
CA ARG A 311 -8.95 11.79 3.79
C ARG A 311 -10.03 12.09 2.75
N ASN A 312 -10.05 13.31 2.23
CA ASN A 312 -10.83 13.73 1.06
C ASN A 312 -12.29 13.30 1.08
N GLN A 313 -13.04 13.70 2.11
CA GLN A 313 -14.48 13.50 2.14
C GLN A 313 -15.17 14.58 1.32
N SER A 314 -16.03 14.18 0.38
CA SER A 314 -16.80 15.08 -0.48
C SER A 314 -18.10 15.59 0.17
N CYS A 315 -18.26 15.40 1.49
CA CYS A 315 -19.43 15.86 2.23
C CYS A 315 -19.43 17.40 2.40
N ARG A 316 -20.61 17.97 2.64
CA ARG A 316 -20.75 19.43 2.84
C ARG A 316 -20.15 19.89 4.17
N ASP A 317 -20.42 19.14 5.23
CA ASP A 317 -19.93 19.39 6.58
C ASP A 317 -19.31 18.12 7.14
N PHE A 318 -17.98 18.13 7.24
CA PHE A 318 -17.21 17.09 7.91
C PHE A 318 -17.05 17.45 9.38
N HIS A 319 -17.52 16.60 10.28
CA HIS A 319 -17.34 16.77 11.71
C HIS A 319 -16.91 15.46 12.36
N LEU A 320 -15.76 15.51 13.02
CA LEU A 320 -15.20 14.42 13.80
C LEU A 320 -15.14 14.85 15.26
N SER A 321 -15.92 14.18 16.11
CA SER A 321 -15.88 14.39 17.56
C SER A 321 -14.54 13.96 18.13
N SER A 322 -14.01 14.74 19.09
CA SER A 322 -12.77 14.39 19.78
C SER A 322 -12.88 13.06 20.55
N ARG A 323 -14.07 12.71 21.04
CA ARG A 323 -14.33 11.41 21.70
C ARG A 323 -14.01 10.23 20.79
N SER A 324 -14.26 10.37 19.49
CA SER A 324 -14.05 9.33 18.49
C SER A 324 -12.58 9.06 18.18
N VAL A 325 -11.69 10.01 18.48
CA VAL A 325 -10.26 9.96 18.14
C VAL A 325 -9.34 9.89 19.36
N ARG A 326 -9.90 9.82 20.57
CA ARG A 326 -9.15 9.86 21.83
C ARG A 326 -8.03 8.80 21.91
N ASP A 327 -8.32 7.59 21.45
CA ASP A 327 -7.40 6.45 21.53
C ASP A 327 -6.53 6.25 20.27
N VAL A 328 -6.77 7.05 19.23
CA VAL A 328 -6.10 6.93 17.93
C VAL A 328 -4.64 7.37 18.03
N LYS A 329 -3.74 6.53 17.49
CA LYS A 329 -2.30 6.82 17.41
C LYS A 329 -1.94 7.58 16.13
N ARG A 330 -2.57 7.23 15.00
CA ARG A 330 -2.35 7.87 13.69
C ARG A 330 -3.66 8.32 13.08
N LEU A 331 -3.78 9.62 12.87
CA LEU A 331 -4.98 10.26 12.34
C LEU A 331 -4.68 10.99 11.03
N TYR A 332 -5.42 10.64 9.98
CA TYR A 332 -5.29 11.21 8.65
C TYR A 332 -6.61 11.83 8.19
N LEU A 333 -6.64 13.16 8.07
CA LEU A 333 -7.84 13.94 7.75
C LEU A 333 -7.62 14.91 6.58
N SER A 334 -6.59 14.69 5.77
CA SER A 334 -6.22 15.61 4.69
C SER A 334 -7.37 15.83 3.70
N GLY A 335 -7.52 17.06 3.19
CA GLY A 335 -8.50 17.43 2.17
C GLY A 335 -9.93 17.64 2.66
N ASN A 336 -10.17 17.55 3.98
CA ASN A 336 -11.47 17.84 4.58
C ASN A 336 -11.56 19.27 5.10
N LYS A 337 -12.71 19.92 4.96
CA LYS A 337 -12.95 21.20 5.63
C LYS A 337 -13.11 20.98 7.13
N LEU A 338 -12.08 21.31 7.92
CA LEU A 338 -12.10 21.19 9.38
C LEU A 338 -12.48 22.52 10.05
N ARG A 339 -13.17 22.43 11.18
CA ARG A 339 -13.39 23.57 12.08
C ARG A 339 -12.15 23.82 12.94
N ARG A 340 -12.09 25.00 13.55
CA ARG A 340 -10.98 25.40 14.44
C ARG A 340 -10.88 24.47 15.65
N GLU A 341 -12.01 24.13 16.26
CA GLU A 341 -12.08 23.24 17.43
C GLU A 341 -12.21 21.74 17.07
N PHE A 342 -11.49 21.24 16.08
CA PHE A 342 -11.58 19.80 15.75
C PHE A 342 -11.02 18.87 16.86
N ILE A 343 -10.20 19.41 17.76
CA ILE A 343 -9.77 18.75 19.01
C ILE A 343 -10.13 19.65 20.20
N GLU A 344 -11.10 19.22 20.99
CA GLU A 344 -11.52 19.85 22.24
C GLU A 344 -11.05 19.04 23.46
N GLU A 345 -10.98 17.72 23.32
CA GLU A 345 -10.59 16.79 24.39
C GLU A 345 -9.14 16.28 24.22
N PRO A 346 -8.46 15.95 25.32
CA PRO A 346 -7.07 15.50 25.27
C PRO A 346 -6.93 14.13 24.60
N CYS A 347 -6.12 14.08 23.54
CA CYS A 347 -5.78 12.91 22.75
C CYS A 347 -4.32 12.49 23.06
N TYR A 348 -4.09 11.92 24.24
CA TYR A 348 -2.74 11.59 24.73
C TYR A 348 -2.02 10.51 23.90
N ASN A 349 -2.75 9.64 23.22
CA ASN A 349 -2.19 8.55 22.42
C ASN A 349 -1.78 8.97 21.01
N LEU A 350 -2.14 10.18 20.58
CA LEU A 350 -1.90 10.66 19.22
C LEU A 350 -0.41 10.92 18.99
N VAL A 351 0.16 10.21 18.01
CA VAL A 351 1.58 10.28 17.64
C VAL A 351 1.77 10.89 16.25
N TYR A 352 0.83 10.64 15.34
CA TYR A 352 0.88 11.14 13.97
C TYR A 352 -0.45 11.83 13.64
N LEU A 353 -0.37 13.08 13.19
CA LEU A 353 -1.52 13.85 12.73
C LEU A 353 -1.25 14.44 11.35
N GLU A 354 -2.13 14.15 10.41
CA GLU A 354 -2.12 14.75 9.07
C GLU A 354 -3.44 15.46 8.80
N VAL A 355 -3.35 16.78 8.69
CA VAL A 355 -4.46 17.72 8.46
C VAL A 355 -4.09 18.68 7.33
N ALA A 356 -3.55 18.13 6.24
CA ALA A 356 -3.18 18.89 5.05
C ALA A 356 -4.41 19.30 4.23
N ALA A 357 -4.40 20.47 3.59
CA ALA A 357 -5.49 20.98 2.76
C ALA A 357 -6.85 21.08 3.48
N CYS A 358 -6.84 21.36 4.78
CA CYS A 358 -8.03 21.36 5.62
C CYS A 358 -8.74 22.71 5.78
N ARG A 359 -8.26 23.75 5.08
CA ARG A 359 -8.73 25.15 5.16
C ARG A 359 -8.62 25.75 6.57
N LEU A 360 -7.73 25.22 7.40
CA LEU A 360 -7.52 25.72 8.76
C LEU A 360 -6.89 27.12 8.73
N THR A 361 -7.49 28.09 9.42
CA THR A 361 -6.94 29.44 9.57
C THR A 361 -6.02 29.57 10.79
N SER A 362 -6.21 28.70 11.77
CA SER A 362 -5.38 28.61 12.99
C SER A 362 -5.64 27.28 13.70
N LEU A 363 -4.69 26.88 14.54
CA LEU A 363 -4.82 25.74 15.44
C LEU A 363 -5.45 26.16 16.79
N PRO A 364 -6.02 25.21 17.56
CA PRO A 364 -6.48 25.47 18.92
C PRO A 364 -5.37 26.07 19.81
N ARG A 365 -5.71 27.03 20.67
CA ARG A 365 -4.75 27.76 21.53
C ARG A 365 -4.03 26.88 22.56
N GLU A 366 -4.54 25.68 22.81
CA GLU A 366 -3.96 24.70 23.74
C GLU A 366 -3.67 23.34 23.09
N PHE A 367 -3.47 23.32 21.78
CA PHE A 367 -3.24 22.08 21.04
C PHE A 367 -2.04 21.27 21.58
N GLY A 368 -1.00 21.95 22.06
CA GLY A 368 0.15 21.32 22.73
C GLY A 368 -0.20 20.59 24.03
N ARG A 369 -1.20 21.06 24.79
CA ARG A 369 -1.70 20.37 26.00
C ARG A 369 -2.63 19.21 25.66
N LEU A 370 -3.41 19.36 24.58
CA LEU A 370 -4.35 18.34 24.12
C LEU A 370 -3.64 17.15 23.46
N SER A 371 -2.50 17.37 22.80
CA SER A 371 -1.77 16.32 22.07
C SER A 371 -0.25 16.33 22.34
N PRO A 372 0.19 16.16 23.60
CA PRO A 372 1.59 16.36 23.99
C PRO A 372 2.57 15.31 23.43
N ASN A 373 2.07 14.14 23.02
CA ASN A 373 2.88 13.02 22.53
C ASN A 373 3.05 13.01 21.00
N LEU A 374 2.59 14.06 20.32
CA LEU A 374 2.65 14.16 18.87
C LEU A 374 4.10 14.23 18.40
N ARG A 375 4.47 13.34 17.47
CA ARG A 375 5.81 13.27 16.87
C ARG A 375 5.85 13.75 15.43
N VAL A 376 4.76 13.56 14.70
CA VAL A 376 4.65 13.98 13.30
C VAL A 376 3.38 14.79 13.10
N LEU A 377 3.54 15.99 12.56
CA LEU A 377 2.44 16.89 12.24
C LEU A 377 2.58 17.42 10.81
N ASN A 378 1.57 17.13 9.98
CA ASN A 378 1.46 17.64 8.62
C ASN A 378 0.28 18.61 8.51
N LEU A 379 0.60 19.88 8.25
CA LEU A 379 -0.32 21.02 8.11
C LEU A 379 -0.25 21.67 6.73
N ASN A 380 0.26 20.95 5.71
CA ASN A 380 0.45 21.50 4.38
C ASN A 380 -0.85 22.06 3.78
N TYR A 381 -0.76 23.08 2.93
CA TYR A 381 -1.85 23.68 2.17
C TYR A 381 -3.05 24.17 3.01
N ASN A 382 -2.80 24.68 4.21
CA ASN A 382 -3.82 25.36 5.02
C ASN A 382 -3.78 26.88 4.84
N PHE A 383 -4.61 27.61 5.58
CA PHE A 383 -4.66 29.07 5.57
C PHE A 383 -4.11 29.67 6.87
N LEU A 384 -3.15 28.99 7.51
CA LEU A 384 -2.55 29.42 8.76
C LEU A 384 -1.81 30.74 8.57
N GLU A 385 -2.22 31.77 9.30
CA GLU A 385 -1.53 33.08 9.34
C GLU A 385 -0.49 33.15 10.45
N GLU A 386 -0.72 32.40 11.53
CA GLU A 386 0.11 32.37 12.72
C GLU A 386 0.41 30.93 13.17
N ALA A 387 1.55 30.74 13.80
CA ALA A 387 2.03 29.45 14.30
C ALA A 387 1.77 29.23 15.81
N GLY A 388 1.08 30.15 16.49
CA GLY A 388 0.94 30.16 17.95
C GLY A 388 0.39 28.86 18.55
N GLY A 389 -0.54 28.18 17.87
CA GLY A 389 -1.10 26.91 18.38
C GLY A 389 -0.14 25.72 18.38
N LEU A 390 1.09 25.86 17.87
CA LEU A 390 2.14 24.85 17.99
C LEU A 390 2.86 24.91 19.34
N GLU A 391 2.65 25.97 20.12
CA GLU A 391 3.29 26.12 21.43
C GLU A 391 2.95 24.94 22.35
N GLY A 392 3.98 24.37 22.99
CA GLY A 392 3.85 23.21 23.89
C GLY A 392 4.12 21.84 23.26
N LEU A 393 4.25 21.72 21.93
CA LEU A 393 4.59 20.45 21.25
C LEU A 393 6.09 20.13 21.33
N THR A 394 6.58 19.79 22.52
CA THR A 394 8.02 19.59 22.79
C THR A 394 8.60 18.31 22.17
N ARG A 395 7.78 17.28 21.94
CA ARG A 395 8.19 15.94 21.44
C ARG A 395 8.10 15.80 19.92
N LEU A 396 7.85 16.90 19.22
CA LEU A 396 7.65 16.88 17.77
C LEU A 396 8.98 16.61 17.06
N LYS A 397 9.01 15.60 16.19
CA LYS A 397 10.18 15.22 15.38
C LYS A 397 10.09 15.74 13.95
N LYS A 398 8.90 15.69 13.36
CA LYS A 398 8.66 16.11 11.98
C LYS A 398 7.48 17.06 11.90
N LEU A 399 7.70 18.24 11.31
CA LEU A 399 6.69 19.26 11.11
C LEU A 399 6.75 19.78 9.68
N THR A 400 5.63 19.70 8.97
CA THR A 400 5.50 20.25 7.61
C THR A 400 4.33 21.21 7.53
N ILE A 401 4.59 22.43 7.06
CA ILE A 401 3.60 23.50 6.85
C ILE A 401 3.89 24.19 5.51
N ILE A 402 3.81 23.43 4.42
CA ILE A 402 3.99 23.93 3.05
C ILE A 402 2.76 24.72 2.62
N GLY A 403 2.91 25.79 1.86
CA GLY A 403 1.79 26.46 1.15
C GLY A 403 0.70 27.00 2.06
N SER A 404 1.08 27.54 3.22
CA SER A 404 0.16 28.25 4.12
C SER A 404 0.17 29.77 3.89
N ARG A 405 -0.40 30.57 4.79
CA ARG A 405 -0.48 32.04 4.69
C ARG A 405 0.36 32.75 5.74
N LEU A 406 1.44 32.13 6.19
CA LEU A 406 2.29 32.65 7.26
C LEU A 406 2.99 33.94 6.78
N LYS A 407 2.72 35.06 7.46
CA LYS A 407 3.25 36.40 7.09
C LYS A 407 4.61 36.71 7.70
N GLY A 408 5.04 36.00 8.76
CA GLY A 408 6.29 36.30 9.46
C GLY A 408 6.99 35.08 10.05
N THR A 409 8.33 35.11 10.06
CA THR A 409 9.18 34.03 10.56
C THR A 409 9.54 34.15 12.05
N LYS A 410 9.49 35.36 12.62
CA LYS A 410 9.94 35.63 14.00
C LYS A 410 9.18 34.83 15.07
N GLY A 411 7.85 34.79 14.98
CA GLY A 411 7.00 34.05 15.92
C GLY A 411 7.27 32.55 15.86
N LEU A 412 7.44 32.03 14.65
CA LEU A 412 7.77 30.62 14.41
C LEU A 412 9.13 30.23 15.00
N VAL A 413 10.18 31.01 14.73
CA VAL A 413 11.53 30.76 15.28
C VAL A 413 11.52 30.74 16.81
N ARG A 414 10.76 31.63 17.47
CA ARG A 414 10.62 31.62 18.93
C ARG A 414 9.99 30.33 19.45
N ILE A 415 9.00 29.79 18.74
CA ILE A 415 8.33 28.53 19.11
C ILE A 415 9.29 27.35 18.90
N LEU A 416 10.02 27.32 17.77
CA LEU A 416 10.98 26.27 17.45
C LEU A 416 12.14 26.19 18.44
N GLN A 417 12.58 27.32 19.00
CA GLN A 417 13.59 27.34 20.08
C GLN A 417 13.16 26.53 21.32
N ARG A 418 11.85 26.31 21.51
CA ARG A 418 11.29 25.48 22.58
C ARG A 418 11.03 24.03 22.16
N MET A 419 11.46 23.63 20.96
CA MET A 419 11.26 22.29 20.37
C MET A 419 12.60 21.65 19.97
N PRO A 420 13.36 21.09 20.93
CA PRO A 420 14.71 20.59 20.68
C PRO A 420 14.77 19.29 19.86
N ASP A 421 13.67 18.52 19.86
CA ASP A 421 13.59 17.19 19.22
C ASP A 421 13.20 17.22 17.74
N VAL A 422 13.00 18.40 17.14
CA VAL A 422 12.66 18.53 15.72
C VAL A 422 13.85 18.11 14.85
N GLU A 423 13.66 17.05 14.08
CA GLU A 423 14.63 16.48 13.14
C GLU A 423 14.36 16.94 11.71
N MET A 424 13.08 17.06 11.33
CA MET A 424 12.66 17.46 9.98
C MET A 424 11.65 18.58 10.05
N LEU A 425 11.93 19.63 9.28
CA LEU A 425 11.14 20.84 9.28
C LEU A 425 10.97 21.34 7.86
N ASP A 426 9.73 21.60 7.47
CA ASP A 426 9.42 22.08 6.13
C ASP A 426 8.41 23.21 6.19
N PHE A 427 8.91 24.44 6.22
CA PHE A 427 8.11 25.64 6.37
C PHE A 427 8.15 26.53 5.14
N SER A 428 9.27 26.58 4.44
CA SER A 428 9.55 27.73 3.58
C SER A 428 8.95 27.61 2.19
N ARG A 429 8.38 26.47 1.85
CA ARG A 429 7.85 26.21 0.51
C ARG A 429 6.47 26.84 0.39
N MET A 430 6.34 27.81 -0.52
CA MET A 430 5.08 28.52 -0.85
C MET A 430 4.40 29.31 0.29
N ASN A 431 5.12 29.71 1.34
CA ASN A 431 4.61 30.66 2.33
C ASN A 431 5.01 32.10 1.99
N PRO A 432 4.15 33.12 2.24
CA PRO A 432 4.49 34.52 1.97
C PRO A 432 5.77 35.01 2.67
N CYS A 433 6.04 34.53 3.89
CA CYS A 433 7.20 34.96 4.67
C CYS A 433 8.56 34.48 4.14
N THR A 434 8.57 33.54 3.21
CA THR A 434 9.77 32.93 2.62
C THR A 434 9.75 33.04 1.09
N LEU A 435 8.81 33.82 0.55
CA LEU A 435 8.72 34.10 -0.88
C LEU A 435 10.00 34.80 -1.34
N GLY A 436 10.64 34.25 -2.38
CA GLY A 436 11.91 34.75 -2.90
C GLY A 436 13.16 34.12 -2.29
N TRP A 437 13.07 33.31 -1.23
CA TRP A 437 14.23 32.55 -0.70
C TRP A 437 14.37 31.15 -1.30
N TYR A 438 13.26 30.58 -1.75
CA TYR A 438 13.18 29.23 -2.31
C TYR A 438 12.45 29.27 -3.64
N LEU A 439 12.78 28.31 -4.52
CA LEU A 439 12.12 28.16 -5.81
C LEU A 439 10.60 27.94 -5.59
N PRO A 440 9.72 28.71 -6.24
CA PRO A 440 8.28 28.44 -6.18
C PRO A 440 7.98 27.07 -6.77
N LEU A 441 7.43 26.17 -5.95
CA LEU A 441 7.02 24.86 -6.42
C LEU A 441 5.76 24.98 -7.27
N LEU A 442 5.83 24.57 -8.53
CA LEU A 442 4.64 24.19 -9.26
C LEU A 442 4.16 22.85 -8.66
N VAL A 443 2.85 22.74 -8.37
CA VAL A 443 2.22 21.66 -7.59
C VAL A 443 2.57 20.24 -8.06
N LYS A 444 3.08 20.07 -9.28
CA LYS A 444 3.45 18.79 -9.88
C LYS A 444 4.78 18.21 -9.36
N ASP A 445 5.62 19.00 -8.70
CA ASP A 445 7.00 18.62 -8.35
C ASP A 445 7.22 18.29 -6.86
N VAL A 446 6.13 18.16 -6.07
CA VAL A 446 6.20 17.90 -4.63
C VAL A 446 5.86 16.44 -4.32
N PRO A 447 6.83 15.62 -3.87
CA PRO A 447 6.54 14.30 -3.32
C PRO A 447 5.56 14.41 -2.16
N GLY A 448 4.37 13.82 -2.30
CA GLY A 448 3.32 13.84 -1.27
C GLY A 448 2.40 15.07 -1.26
N ALA A 449 2.45 15.96 -2.25
CA ALA A 449 1.36 16.90 -2.48
C ALA A 449 0.23 16.18 -3.23
N LEU A 450 -0.85 15.85 -2.53
CA LEU A 450 -2.10 15.35 -3.11
C LEU A 450 -2.00 14.07 -3.97
N GLN A 451 -0.94 13.28 -3.81
CA GLN A 451 -0.94 11.93 -4.37
C GLN A 451 -1.73 11.02 -3.43
N PRO A 452 -2.86 10.42 -3.85
CA PRO A 452 -3.38 9.25 -3.15
C PRO A 452 -2.23 8.25 -3.08
N SER A 453 -2.12 7.50 -1.97
CA SER A 453 -1.07 6.50 -1.77
C SER A 453 -0.78 5.77 -3.08
N GLU A 454 0.38 6.04 -3.69
CA GLU A 454 0.84 5.24 -4.83
C GLU A 454 1.06 3.84 -4.27
N ASN A 455 0.08 2.98 -4.52
CA ASN A 455 0.26 1.55 -4.54
C ASN A 455 1.37 1.30 -5.57
N LYS A 456 2.59 1.02 -5.10
CA LYS A 456 3.60 0.40 -5.94
C LYS A 456 3.15 -1.05 -6.19
N GLY A 457 2.29 -1.21 -7.19
CA GLY A 457 1.85 -2.47 -7.80
C GLY A 457 1.36 -2.14 -9.21
N GLY A 458 2.10 -2.60 -10.22
CA GLY A 458 2.11 -2.02 -11.56
C GLY A 458 1.14 -2.60 -12.60
N GLY A 459 1.28 -2.05 -13.82
CA GLY A 459 0.59 -2.39 -15.06
C GLY A 459 -0.48 -1.35 -15.41
N GLY A 460 -0.46 -0.58 -16.49
CA GLY A 460 0.32 -0.57 -17.73
C GLY A 460 -0.51 0.26 -18.71
N GLY A 461 -0.07 1.48 -19.02
CA GLY A 461 -0.76 2.38 -19.93
C GLY A 461 0.23 3.38 -20.50
N VAL A 462 0.86 3.00 -21.61
CA VAL A 462 1.87 3.80 -22.30
C VAL A 462 1.18 5.00 -22.95
N VAL A 463 1.29 6.16 -22.32
CA VAL A 463 1.19 7.44 -23.03
C VAL A 463 2.63 7.90 -23.25
N ARG A 464 3.05 7.86 -24.52
CA ARG A 464 4.29 8.48 -25.00
C ARG A 464 4.23 9.98 -24.70
N GLY A 465 4.86 10.39 -23.60
CA GLY A 465 5.20 11.77 -23.27
C GLY A 465 6.62 11.77 -22.73
N GLU A 466 7.46 12.60 -23.33
CA GLU A 466 8.91 12.66 -23.16
C GLU A 466 9.36 12.73 -21.69
N ARG A 467 10.20 11.79 -21.27
CA ARG A 467 10.96 11.86 -20.02
C ARG A 467 12.05 12.92 -20.13
N ARG A 468 11.72 14.19 -19.85
CA ARG A 468 12.75 15.18 -19.47
C ARG A 468 13.13 14.93 -18.01
N GLY A 469 14.43 14.79 -17.77
CA GLY A 469 15.02 14.34 -16.50
C GLY A 469 14.46 15.05 -15.26
N GLU A 470 13.95 14.25 -14.32
CA GLU A 470 13.57 14.69 -12.99
C GLU A 470 14.84 15.06 -12.21
N TYR A 471 15.20 16.34 -12.18
CA TYR A 471 16.23 16.83 -11.27
C TYR A 471 15.74 16.66 -9.82
N SER A 472 16.61 16.19 -8.93
CA SER A 472 16.28 16.12 -7.49
C SER A 472 16.01 17.54 -6.97
N TRP A 473 15.03 17.73 -6.08
CA TRP A 473 14.70 19.04 -5.50
C TRP A 473 15.92 19.78 -4.95
N GLN A 474 16.87 19.05 -4.36
CA GLN A 474 18.13 19.59 -3.86
C GLN A 474 18.97 20.24 -4.97
N GLU A 475 18.95 19.71 -6.18
CA GLU A 475 19.69 20.23 -7.33
C GLU A 475 19.02 21.49 -7.90
N LEU A 476 17.68 21.49 -7.96
CA LEU A 476 16.89 22.66 -8.36
C LEU A 476 17.09 23.82 -7.38
N ASP A 477 17.02 23.56 -6.09
CA ASP A 477 17.28 24.56 -5.05
C ASP A 477 18.74 25.03 -5.08
N SER A 478 19.70 24.14 -5.33
CA SER A 478 21.12 24.52 -5.45
C SER A 478 21.38 25.44 -6.65
N LYS A 479 20.69 25.21 -7.79
CA LYS A 479 20.75 26.12 -8.94
C LYS A 479 20.14 27.49 -8.57
N PHE A 480 18.92 27.49 -8.04
CA PHE A 480 18.23 28.73 -7.63
C PHE A 480 19.02 29.53 -6.59
N ARG A 481 19.67 28.84 -5.64
CA ARG A 481 20.56 29.43 -4.62
C ARG A 481 21.74 30.19 -5.21
N ARG A 482 22.27 29.76 -6.37
CA ARG A 482 23.37 30.46 -7.04
C ARG A 482 22.94 31.75 -7.73
N ASP A 483 21.69 31.79 -8.17
CA ASP A 483 21.12 32.93 -8.92
C ASP A 483 20.38 33.94 -8.00
N LEU A 484 20.45 33.73 -6.69
CA LEU A 484 19.78 34.54 -5.67
C LEU A 484 20.56 35.84 -5.38
N PRO A 485 19.89 37.01 -5.32
CA PRO A 485 20.54 38.26 -4.90
C PRO A 485 21.13 38.16 -3.49
N ASP A 486 22.25 38.85 -3.25
CA ASP A 486 23.00 38.78 -1.98
C ASP A 486 22.13 39.05 -0.75
N GLU A 487 21.26 40.05 -0.81
CA GLU A 487 20.35 40.39 0.30
C GLU A 487 19.38 39.23 0.64
N ALA A 488 18.81 38.60 -0.39
CA ALA A 488 17.89 37.49 -0.24
C ALA A 488 18.62 36.22 0.24
N TYR A 489 19.85 36.00 -0.23
CA TYR A 489 20.72 34.93 0.22
C TYR A 489 21.09 35.07 1.71
N VAL A 490 21.49 36.27 2.14
CA VAL A 490 21.79 36.57 3.55
C VAL A 490 20.55 36.41 4.42
N GLY A 491 19.38 36.86 3.94
CA GLY A 491 18.10 36.66 4.61
C GLY A 491 17.77 35.17 4.82
N ARG A 492 17.89 34.37 3.77
CA ARG A 492 17.71 32.90 3.82
C ARG A 492 18.69 32.25 4.80
N LEU A 493 19.97 32.58 4.73
CA LEU A 493 21.00 32.00 5.60
C LEU A 493 20.78 32.40 7.06
N GLY A 494 20.38 33.65 7.32
CA GLY A 494 20.03 34.13 8.66
C GLY A 494 18.82 33.40 9.24
N TYR A 495 17.75 33.21 8.45
CA TYR A 495 16.59 32.41 8.86
C TYR A 495 16.98 30.96 9.18
N ARG A 496 17.66 30.29 8.25
CA ARG A 496 18.11 28.90 8.42
C ARG A 496 19.02 28.77 9.65
N GLY A 497 19.93 29.71 9.87
CA GLY A 497 20.79 29.77 11.04
C GLY A 497 20.02 29.92 12.35
N LEU A 498 19.02 30.79 12.40
CA LEU A 498 18.17 30.95 13.59
C LEU A 498 17.42 29.67 13.93
N VAL A 499 16.93 28.94 12.93
CA VAL A 499 16.28 27.63 13.11
C VAL A 499 17.28 26.58 13.57
N MET A 500 18.46 26.49 12.95
CA MET A 500 19.52 25.54 13.35
C MET A 500 20.03 25.78 14.77
N ARG A 501 20.08 27.05 15.20
CA ARG A 501 20.44 27.43 16.59
C ARG A 501 19.34 27.07 17.58
N GLY A 502 18.07 27.13 17.17
CA GLY A 502 16.93 26.75 18.00
C GLY A 502 16.72 25.24 18.11
N CYS A 503 16.97 24.49 17.03
CA CYS A 503 16.76 23.04 16.93
C CYS A 503 18.09 22.34 16.63
N PRO A 504 18.85 21.88 17.65
CA PRO A 504 20.17 21.29 17.42
C PRO A 504 20.11 20.00 16.60
N ARG A 505 19.04 19.21 16.74
CA ARG A 505 18.85 17.91 16.07
C ARG A 505 18.33 17.99 14.63
N ILE A 506 18.17 19.20 14.07
CA ILE A 506 17.62 19.35 12.72
C ILE A 506 18.54 18.73 11.65
N ARG A 507 18.00 17.82 10.85
CA ARG A 507 18.69 17.14 9.74
C ARG A 507 18.22 17.67 8.39
N MET A 508 16.94 18.00 8.28
CA MET A 508 16.34 18.49 7.04
C MET A 508 15.52 19.74 7.32
N LEU A 509 15.80 20.80 6.56
CA LEU A 509 15.12 22.09 6.63
C LEU A 509 14.68 22.52 5.22
N ASP A 510 13.37 22.64 5.02
CA ASP A 510 12.71 23.08 3.78
C ASP A 510 13.00 22.17 2.56
N GLY A 511 13.11 20.87 2.83
CA GLY A 511 13.45 19.86 1.81
C GLY A 511 14.94 19.79 1.46
N VAL A 512 15.79 20.54 2.16
CA VAL A 512 17.25 20.55 1.97
C VAL A 512 17.94 20.01 3.21
N GLU A 513 18.90 19.11 3.02
CA GLU A 513 19.72 18.59 4.11
C GLU A 513 20.61 19.67 4.74
N VAL A 514 20.72 19.64 6.06
CA VAL A 514 21.53 20.59 6.82
C VAL A 514 22.95 20.03 6.96
N SER A 515 23.92 20.67 6.31
CA SER A 515 25.34 20.33 6.45
C SER A 515 25.99 21.08 7.61
N GLU A 516 27.05 20.50 8.20
CA GLU A 516 27.83 21.18 9.26
C GLU A 516 28.52 22.46 8.76
N LYS A 517 28.94 22.48 7.49
CA LYS A 517 29.48 23.69 6.84
C LYS A 517 28.46 24.82 6.73
N GLU A 518 27.18 24.49 6.56
CA GLU A 518 26.12 25.50 6.56
C GLU A 518 25.86 26.03 7.97
N ARG A 519 25.88 25.15 8.98
CA ARG A 519 25.70 25.54 10.40
C ARG A 519 26.78 26.51 10.88
N THR A 520 28.05 26.25 10.55
CA THR A 520 29.18 27.13 10.90
C THR A 520 29.04 28.51 10.25
N LYS A 521 28.86 28.55 8.92
CA LYS A 521 28.63 29.81 8.18
C LYS A 521 27.45 30.62 8.71
N ALA A 522 26.34 29.95 9.03
CA ALA A 522 25.16 30.63 9.54
C ALA A 522 25.39 31.19 10.96
N ASN A 523 26.14 30.48 11.81
CA ASN A 523 26.52 30.97 13.14
C ASN A 523 27.44 32.20 13.05
N ASP A 524 28.46 32.17 12.17
CA ASP A 524 29.39 33.29 11.98
C ASP A 524 28.64 34.56 11.52
N LEU A 525 27.69 34.40 10.60
CA LEU A 525 26.81 35.49 10.14
C LEU A 525 25.98 36.07 11.31
N LEU A 526 25.38 35.20 12.13
CA LEU A 526 24.53 35.63 13.25
C LEU A 526 25.34 36.34 14.35
N GLU A 527 26.55 35.88 14.64
CA GLU A 527 27.44 36.54 15.61
C GLU A 527 27.99 37.86 15.05
N GLY A 528 28.30 37.94 13.75
CA GLY A 528 28.67 39.20 13.10
C GLY A 528 27.57 40.27 13.14
N ILE A 529 26.30 39.87 12.96
CA ILE A 529 25.14 40.77 13.08
C ILE A 529 24.94 41.23 14.54
N LYS A 530 25.14 40.35 15.53
CA LYS A 530 25.08 40.72 16.95
C LYS A 530 26.22 41.64 17.37
N GLY A 531 27.42 41.42 16.85
CA GLY A 531 28.60 42.26 17.07
C GLY A 531 28.39 43.68 16.55
N LYS A 532 27.85 43.83 15.33
CA LYS A 532 27.50 45.15 14.77
C LYS A 532 26.42 45.86 15.59
N ARG A 533 25.41 45.15 16.12
CA ARG A 533 24.38 45.76 16.98
C ARG A 533 24.90 46.24 18.34
N ARG A 534 25.93 45.60 18.89
CA ARG A 534 26.58 46.04 20.14
C ARG A 534 27.52 47.24 19.96
N GLY A 535 27.97 47.50 18.74
CA GLY A 535 28.82 48.66 18.40
C GLY A 535 28.06 49.95 18.10
N VAL A 536 26.73 49.92 17.98
CA VAL A 536 25.89 51.11 17.66
C VAL A 536 25.20 51.68 18.91
N THR A 537 25.31 51.01 20.06
CA THR A 537 24.78 51.47 21.36
C THR A 537 25.89 51.88 22.35
N ARG A 538 27.09 52.17 21.86
CA ARG A 538 28.19 52.73 22.67
C ARG A 538 28.51 54.14 22.26
#